data_AF-A0A2G9Z070-F1
#
_entry.id   AF-A0A2G9Z070-F1
#
_cell.length_a   1.000
_cell.length_b   1.000
_cell.length_c   1.000
_cell.angle_alpha   90.00
_cell.angle_beta   90.00
_cell.angle_gamma   90.00
#
_symmetry.space_group_name_H-M   'P 1'
#
loop_
_entity.id
_entity.type
_entity.pdbx_description
1 polymer ?
#
loop_
_entity_poly.entity_id
_entity_poly.type
_entity_poly.pdbx_seq_one_letter_code
_entity_poly.pdbx_strand_id
1 'polypeptide(L)' 'MVKNIPSDYKGVMGVPVSFLDSYNPDQFEILGSNRGVDQDPNKIFGKGSYLNGKEVYKRLFIKHKKK' A
#
# COMPACT_ATOMS: atom_id res chain seq x y z
N MET A 1 -2.71 -15.05 -4.05
CA MET A 1 -1.66 -14.12 -3.59
C MET A 1 -1.83 -13.61 -2.15
N VAL A 2 -3.02 -13.77 -1.53
CA VAL A 2 -3.25 -13.48 -0.09
C VAL A 2 -2.37 -14.27 0.88
N LYS A 3 -1.81 -15.42 0.45
CA LYS A 3 -1.07 -16.36 1.31
C LYS A 3 0.21 -15.79 1.97
N ASN A 4 0.77 -14.68 1.48
CA ASN A 4 2.05 -14.14 1.97
C ASN A 4 1.92 -12.77 2.66
N ILE A 5 0.69 -12.33 2.98
CA ILE A 5 0.50 -11.09 3.75
C ILE A 5 0.52 -11.46 5.24
N PRO A 6 1.43 -10.89 6.04
CA PRO A 6 1.53 -11.20 7.46
C PRO A 6 0.23 -10.82 8.18
N SER A 7 -0.35 -11.76 8.92
CA SER A 7 -1.60 -11.57 9.68
C SER A 7 -1.39 -10.84 11.00
N ASP A 8 -0.15 -10.81 11.50
CA ASP A 8 0.26 -10.21 12.77
C ASP A 8 0.75 -8.76 12.62
N TYR A 9 0.98 -8.29 11.39
CA TYR A 9 1.39 -6.93 11.13
C TYR A 9 0.23 -5.94 11.31
N LYS A 10 0.32 -5.09 12.33
CA LYS A 10 -0.74 -4.14 12.73
C LYS A 10 -0.70 -2.78 12.00
N GLY A 11 0.35 -2.53 11.21
CA GLY A 11 0.58 -1.28 10.50
C GLY A 11 -0.07 -1.22 9.12
N VAL A 12 0.31 -0.21 8.34
CA VAL A 12 -0.06 -0.06 6.92
C VAL A 12 0.96 -0.81 6.06
N MET A 13 0.48 -1.60 5.10
CA MET A 13 1.32 -2.39 4.19
C MET A 13 1.23 -1.87 2.76
N GLY A 14 2.39 -1.74 2.11
CA GLY A 14 2.48 -1.41 0.68
C GLY A 14 2.51 -2.68 -0.20
N VAL A 15 1.39 -3.01 -0.83
CA VAL A 15 1.25 -4.19 -1.70
C VAL A 15 1.30 -3.83 -3.19
N PRO A 16 1.66 -4.77 -4.07
CA PRO A 16 1.53 -4.58 -5.53
C PRO A 16 0.06 -4.35 -5.94
N VAL A 17 -0.15 -3.71 -7.10
CA VAL A 17 -1.50 -3.49 -7.63
C VAL A 17 -2.26 -4.80 -7.90
N SER A 18 -1.55 -5.87 -8.25
CA SER A 18 -2.10 -7.22 -8.44
C SER A 18 -2.67 -7.84 -7.16
N PHE A 19 -2.51 -7.21 -6.00
CA PHE A 19 -3.26 -7.58 -4.79
C PHE A 19 -4.78 -7.54 -5.03
N LEU A 20 -5.26 -6.65 -5.91
CA LEU A 20 -6.68 -6.51 -6.25
C LEU A 20 -7.29 -7.80 -6.80
N ASP A 21 -6.50 -8.64 -7.48
CA ASP A 21 -6.96 -9.94 -8.03
C ASP A 21 -7.43 -10.90 -6.93
N SER A 22 -7.01 -10.69 -5.69
CA SER A 22 -7.36 -11.51 -4.53
C SER A 22 -7.80 -10.69 -3.32
N TYR A 23 -8.32 -9.49 -3.57
CA TYR A 23 -8.79 -8.59 -2.52
C TYR A 23 -10.01 -9.17 -1.79
N ASN A 24 -9.94 -9.17 -0.46
CA ASN A 24 -11.08 -9.49 0.39
C ASN A 24 -11.40 -8.26 1.28
N PRO A 25 -12.55 -7.59 1.06
CA PRO A 25 -12.95 -6.43 1.85
C PRO A 25 -13.25 -6.74 3.31
N ASP A 26 -13.51 -7.99 3.69
CA ASP A 26 -13.75 -8.37 5.08
C ASP A 26 -12.43 -8.43 5.88
N GLN A 27 -11.31 -8.70 5.19
CA GLN A 27 -9.99 -8.80 5.81
C GLN A 27 -9.23 -7.48 5.77
N PHE A 28 -9.35 -6.72 4.67
CA PHE A 28 -8.50 -5.57 4.40
C PHE A 28 -9.29 -4.32 4.03
N GLU A 29 -8.83 -3.20 4.55
CA GLU A 29 -9.19 -1.86 4.09
C GLU A 29 -8.12 -1.34 3.12
N ILE A 30 -8.54 -0.84 1.96
CA ILE A 30 -7.66 -0.13 1.02
C ILE A 30 -7.64 1.35 1.42
N LEU A 31 -6.48 1.83 1.86
CA LEU A 31 -6.29 3.21 2.30
C LEU A 31 -5.98 4.16 1.14
N GLY A 32 -5.46 3.63 0.03
CA GLY A 32 -5.14 4.41 -1.16
C GLY A 32 -3.90 3.90 -1.89
N SER A 33 -3.26 4.80 -2.64
CA SER A 33 -2.01 4.52 -3.37
C SER A 33 -1.13 5.76 -3.38
N ASN A 34 0.09 5.65 -3.94
CA ASN A 34 1.01 6.78 -4.18
C ASN A 34 0.52 7.79 -5.23
N ARG A 35 -0.79 7.99 -5.37
CA ARG A 35 -1.39 8.84 -6.39
C ARG A 35 -2.01 10.04 -5.68
N GLY A 36 -1.17 11.01 -5.33
CA GLY A 36 -1.62 12.25 -4.71
C GLY A 36 -0.54 13.33 -4.69
N VAL A 37 -0.93 14.55 -5.04
CA VAL A 37 -0.27 15.77 -4.57
C VAL A 37 -0.44 15.75 -3.03
N ASP A 38 0.58 16.16 -2.27
CA ASP A 38 0.64 16.11 -0.79
C ASP A 38 1.19 14.82 -0.15
N GLN A 39 1.52 13.77 -0.94
CA GLN A 39 2.29 12.62 -0.41
C GLN A 39 3.81 12.79 -0.51
N ASP A 40 4.29 13.69 -1.37
CA ASP A 40 5.67 14.18 -1.36
C ASP A 40 5.66 15.52 -0.60
N PRO A 41 6.50 15.72 0.44
CA PRO A 41 6.59 17.00 1.14
C PRO A 41 6.98 18.16 0.22
N ASN A 42 7.58 17.87 -0.95
CA ASN A 42 7.90 18.83 -2.00
C ASN A 42 6.82 18.94 -3.08
N LYS A 43 5.68 18.26 -2.91
CA LYS A 43 4.52 18.25 -3.84
C LYS A 43 4.86 17.85 -5.28
N ILE A 44 5.93 17.08 -5.47
CA ILE A 44 6.35 16.62 -6.79
C ILE A 44 5.38 15.54 -7.28
N PHE A 45 4.68 15.83 -8.38
CA PHE A 45 3.74 14.90 -8.99
C PHE A 45 4.46 13.69 -9.59
N GLY A 46 3.86 12.51 -9.44
CA GLY A 46 4.24 11.31 -10.19
C GLY A 46 5.20 10.35 -9.50
N LYS A 47 5.79 10.73 -8.35
CA LYS A 47 6.74 9.88 -7.64
C LYS A 47 6.13 8.60 -7.04
N GLY A 48 6.95 7.57 -6.94
CA GLY A 48 6.67 6.30 -6.31
C GLY A 48 6.93 6.29 -4.80
N SER A 49 6.81 5.11 -4.18
CA SER A 49 7.24 4.94 -2.79
C SER A 49 8.77 4.95 -2.72
N TYR A 50 9.31 5.36 -1.58
CA TYR A 50 10.74 5.18 -1.29
C TYR A 50 10.94 3.99 -0.35
N LEU A 51 11.90 3.14 -0.70
CA LEU A 51 12.37 2.05 0.15
C LEU A 51 13.89 2.17 0.26
N ASN A 52 14.40 2.31 1.48
CA ASN A 52 15.83 2.51 1.75
C ASN A 52 16.46 3.65 0.93
N GLY A 53 15.76 4.78 0.79
CA GLY A 53 16.22 5.95 0.04
C GLY A 53 16.13 5.83 -1.48
N LYS A 54 15.73 4.68 -2.03
CA LYS A 54 15.53 4.48 -3.46
C LYS A 54 14.05 4.53 -3.82
N GLU A 55 13.71 5.28 -4.87
CA GLU A 55 12.36 5.29 -5.43
C GLU A 55 12.05 3.93 -6.06
N VAL A 56 10.87 3.40 -5.75
CA VAL A 56 10.37 2.11 -6.25
C VAL A 56 8.98 2.27 -6.86
N TYR A 57 8.49 1.20 -7.49
CA TYR A 57 7.16 1.15 -8.08
C TYR A 57 6.05 1.58 -7.13
N LYS A 58 4.96 2.10 -7.70
CA LYS A 58 3.78 2.48 -6.95
C LYS A 58 3.17 1.28 -6.21
N ARG A 59 2.68 1.52 -5.00
CA ARG A 59 2.05 0.52 -4.13
C ARG A 59 0.62 0.93 -3.81
N LEU A 60 -0.21 -0.08 -3.55
CA LEU A 60 -1.47 0.09 -2.84
C LEU A 60 -1.18 0.00 -1.34
N PHE A 61 -1.77 0.88 -0.55
CA PHE A 61 -1.68 0.84 0.90
C PHE A 61 -2.91 0.17 1.47
N ILE A 62 -2.68 -0.90 2.23
CA ILE A 62 -3.73 -1.68 2.86
C ILE A 62 -3.49 -1.77 4.37
N LYS A 63 -4.56 -2.02 5.11
CA LYS A 63 -4.52 -2.31 6.54
C LYS A 63 -5.48 -3.45 6.86
N HIS A 64 -5.12 -4.31 7.81
CA HIS A 64 -6.07 -5.28 8.35
C HIS A 64 -7.23 -4.56 9.01
N LYS A 65 -8.47 -4.96 8.71
CA LYS A 65 -9.61 -4.56 9.52
C LYS A 65 -9.42 -5.15 10.92
N LYS A 66 -9.56 -4.33 11.97
CA LYS A 66 -9.56 -4.84 13.34
C LYS A 66 -10.70 -5.87 13.43
N LYS A 67 -10.37 -7.10 13.85
CA LYS A 67 -11.38 -8.04 14.35
C LYS A 67 -12.03 -7.49 15.61
#